data_AF-A0A937DPQ5-F1
#
_entry.id   AF-A0A937DPQ5-F1
#
_cell.length_a   1.000
_cell.length_b   1.000
_cell.length_c   1.000
_cell.angle_alpha   90.00
_cell.angle_beta   90.00
_cell.angle_gamma   90.00
#
_symmetry.space_group_name_H-M   'P 1'
#
loop_
_entity.id
_entity.type
_entity.pdbx_description
1 polymer ?
#
loop_
_entity_poly.entity_id
_entity_poly.type
_entity_poly.pdbx_seq_one_letter_code
_entity_poly.pdbx_strand_id
1 'polypeptide(L)'
;CVVSIVGSNAIFPGNTNHFSTPAWTYQNKELPFVPVNDDAVPFLMKRDLRGAFEAMLKDTTAVEKAAIKVEQIKGPLLFLSATKDEICPSTLMAESMIARLSNRNFKYYYEHKAIDGGHAEPLKNFDIVLSFLAAHFLK
;
A
#
# COMPACT_ATOMS: atom_id res chain seq x y z
N CYS A 1 -8.38 5.76 14.48
CA CYS A 1 -7.82 6.19 13.19
C CYS A 1 -6.74 5.19 12.74
N VAL A 2 -6.33 5.22 11.48
CA VAL A 2 -5.25 4.38 10.92
C VAL A 2 -4.32 5.27 10.07
N VAL A 3 -3.02 5.01 10.15
CA VAL A 3 -2.00 5.69 9.36
C VAL A 3 -1.24 4.64 8.55
N SER A 4 -1.14 4.85 7.24
CA SER A 4 -0.36 4.03 6.32
C SER A 4 0.84 4.84 5.84
N ILE A 5 2.05 4.34 6.09
CA ILE A 5 3.30 4.97 5.66
C ILE A 5 3.92 4.05 4.62
N VAL A 6 4.06 4.53 3.37
CA VAL A 6 4.52 3.76 2.20
C VAL A 6 3.83 2.39 2.05
N GLY A 7 2.56 2.32 2.49
CA GLY A 7 1.80 1.07 2.50
C GLY A 7 1.27 0.67 1.12
N SER A 8 1.15 -0.63 0.90
CA SER A 8 0.60 -1.19 -0.33
C SER A 8 -0.92 -1.06 -0.42
N ASN A 9 -1.46 -1.11 -1.64
CA ASN A 9 -2.91 -1.19 -1.90
C ASN A 9 -3.46 -2.63 -1.88
N ALA A 10 -2.57 -3.62 -2.01
CA ALA A 10 -2.89 -5.04 -2.05
C ALA A 10 -1.87 -5.86 -1.24
N ILE A 11 -2.23 -7.11 -0.94
CA ILE A 11 -1.32 -8.08 -0.34
C ILE A 11 -0.37 -8.60 -1.42
N PHE A 12 0.93 -8.59 -1.13
CA PHE A 12 2.00 -9.10 -1.98
C PHE A 12 2.60 -10.39 -1.39
N PRO A 13 3.45 -11.10 -2.16
CA PRO A 13 4.13 -12.29 -1.65
C PRO A 13 5.01 -11.95 -0.44
N GLY A 14 5.11 -12.89 0.49
CA GLY A 14 6.09 -12.84 1.55
C GLY A 14 7.50 -13.06 1.01
N ASN A 15 8.50 -12.56 1.73
CA ASN A 15 9.92 -12.76 1.40
C ASN A 15 10.36 -14.19 1.74
N THR A 16 9.81 -15.17 1.04
CA THR A 16 10.17 -16.59 1.11
C THR A 16 10.96 -16.98 -0.14
N ASN A 17 11.66 -18.12 -0.08
CA ASN A 17 12.50 -18.60 -1.20
C ASN A 17 11.72 -18.80 -2.52
N HIS A 18 10.40 -18.96 -2.45
CA HIS A 18 9.55 -19.29 -3.60
C HIS A 18 8.53 -18.20 -3.95
N PHE A 19 8.36 -17.16 -3.13
CA PHE A 19 7.33 -16.13 -3.30
C PHE A 19 5.90 -16.70 -3.53
N SER A 20 5.66 -17.92 -3.03
CA SER A 20 4.42 -18.68 -3.25
C SER A 20 3.42 -18.55 -2.09
N THR A 21 3.75 -17.74 -1.08
CA THR A 21 2.93 -17.52 0.11
C THR A 21 2.71 -16.02 0.32
N PRO A 22 1.57 -15.58 0.89
CA PRO A 22 1.31 -14.17 1.14
C PRO A 22 2.21 -13.62 2.25
N ALA A 23 2.47 -12.32 2.21
CA ALA A 23 3.16 -11.62 3.31
C ALA A 23 2.33 -11.53 4.60
N TRP A 24 1.01 -11.75 4.51
CA TRP A 24 0.07 -11.57 5.60
C TRP A 24 -0.92 -12.71 5.72
N THR A 25 -1.25 -13.07 6.96
CA THR A 25 -2.40 -13.91 7.31
C THR A 25 -3.37 -13.10 8.16
N TYR A 26 -4.64 -13.48 8.16
CA TYR A 26 -5.65 -12.95 9.06
C TYR A 26 -6.42 -14.09 9.70
N GLN A 27 -6.48 -14.10 11.05
CA GLN A 27 -7.10 -15.19 11.82
C GLN A 27 -6.55 -16.57 11.43
N ASN A 28 -5.23 -16.68 11.29
CA ASN A 28 -4.50 -17.88 10.86
C ASN A 28 -4.88 -18.42 9.47
N LYS A 29 -5.49 -17.58 8.62
CA LYS A 29 -5.79 -17.90 7.22
C LYS A 29 -4.97 -17.03 6.28
N GLU A 30 -4.43 -17.65 5.25
CA GLU A 30 -3.79 -16.95 4.15
C GLU A 30 -4.77 -16.00 3.47
N LEU A 31 -4.28 -14.80 3.15
CA LEU A 31 -5.02 -13.83 2.36
C LEU A 31 -4.68 -14.01 0.87
N PRO A 32 -5.62 -13.73 -0.05
CA PRO A 32 -5.29 -13.59 -1.45
C PRO A 32 -4.19 -12.54 -1.62
N PHE A 33 -3.22 -12.83 -2.48
CA PHE A 33 -2.10 -11.94 -2.76
C PHE A 33 -1.86 -11.84 -4.27
N VAL A 34 -1.21 -10.76 -4.68
CA VAL A 34 -0.78 -10.57 -6.07
C VAL A 34 0.43 -11.47 -6.30
N PRO A 35 0.37 -12.45 -7.21
CA PRO A 35 1.51 -13.34 -7.46
C PRO A 35 2.61 -12.58 -8.21
N VAL A 36 3.85 -13.10 -8.14
CA VAL A 36 4.91 -12.69 -9.06
C VAL A 36 4.51 -13.16 -10.46
N ASN A 37 4.21 -12.23 -11.36
CA ASN A 37 3.88 -12.51 -12.75
C ASN A 37 5.14 -12.53 -13.64
N ASP A 38 5.03 -13.09 -14.85
CA ASP A 38 6.17 -13.20 -15.78
C ASP A 38 6.79 -11.83 -16.11
N ASP A 39 5.96 -10.79 -16.16
CA ASP A 39 6.36 -9.39 -16.36
C ASP A 39 7.29 -8.87 -15.26
N ALA A 40 7.19 -9.38 -14.03
CA ALA A 40 8.01 -8.95 -12.89
C ALA A 40 9.39 -9.62 -12.87
N VAL A 41 9.55 -10.79 -13.50
CA VAL A 41 10.79 -11.59 -13.46
C VAL A 41 12.02 -10.81 -13.94
N PRO A 42 11.99 -10.08 -15.07
CA PRO A 42 13.16 -9.33 -15.54
C PRO A 42 13.60 -8.23 -14.56
N PHE A 43 12.65 -7.60 -13.85
CA PHE A 43 12.95 -6.57 -12.86
C PHE A 43 13.57 -7.18 -11.60
N LEU A 44 13.03 -8.31 -11.13
CA LEU A 44 13.61 -9.06 -10.01
C LEU A 44 15.05 -9.50 -10.30
N MET A 45 15.32 -10.02 -11.50
CA MET A 45 16.68 -10.39 -11.92
C MET A 45 17.67 -9.22 -11.90
N LYS A 46 17.18 -8.00 -12.21
CA LYS A 46 17.95 -6.75 -12.17
C LYS A 46 18.00 -6.09 -10.79
N ARG A 47 17.34 -6.68 -9.78
CA ARG A 47 17.16 -6.11 -8.44
C ARG A 47 16.41 -4.77 -8.46
N ASP A 48 15.56 -4.56 -9.45
CA ASP A 48 14.65 -3.43 -9.55
C ASP A 48 13.33 -3.79 -8.85
N LEU A 49 13.22 -3.44 -7.57
CA LEU A 49 12.03 -3.75 -6.78
C LEU A 49 10.82 -2.94 -7.26
N ARG A 50 11.00 -1.63 -7.51
CA ARG A 50 9.92 -0.77 -7.98
C ARG A 50 9.32 -1.31 -9.28
N GLY A 51 10.17 -1.63 -10.26
CA GLY A 51 9.73 -2.20 -11.53
C GLY A 51 9.02 -3.54 -11.36
N ALA A 52 9.46 -4.38 -10.42
CA ALA A 52 8.79 -5.65 -10.12
C ALA A 52 7.39 -5.44 -9.51
N PHE A 53 7.22 -4.49 -8.57
CA PHE A 53 5.90 -4.16 -8.03
C PHE A 53 4.98 -3.51 -9.08
N GLU A 54 5.50 -2.60 -9.91
CA GLU A 54 4.75 -2.01 -11.02
C GLU A 54 4.30 -3.08 -12.03
N ALA A 55 5.15 -4.06 -12.33
CA ALA A 55 4.80 -5.20 -13.17
C ALA A 55 3.71 -6.09 -12.54
N MET A 56 3.83 -6.43 -11.26
CA MET A 56 2.81 -7.21 -10.53
C MET A 56 1.45 -6.49 -10.54
N LEU A 57 1.43 -5.17 -10.38
CA LEU A 57 0.21 -4.37 -10.39
C LEU A 57 -0.56 -4.37 -11.72
N LYS A 58 0.07 -4.79 -12.83
CA LYS A 58 -0.63 -4.91 -14.12
C LYS A 58 -1.68 -6.02 -14.13
N ASP A 59 -1.56 -7.04 -13.27
CA ASP A 59 -2.60 -8.05 -13.09
C ASP A 59 -3.74 -7.48 -12.24
N THR A 60 -4.60 -6.68 -12.88
CA THR A 60 -5.72 -5.99 -12.22
C THR A 60 -6.70 -6.97 -11.58
N THR A 61 -6.80 -8.21 -12.08
CA THR A 61 -7.66 -9.24 -11.50
C THR A 61 -7.10 -9.76 -10.19
N ALA A 62 -5.79 -10.06 -10.14
CA ALA A 62 -5.13 -10.43 -8.89
C ALA A 62 -5.13 -9.27 -7.89
N VAL A 63 -4.87 -8.04 -8.35
CA VAL A 63 -4.91 -6.83 -7.52
C VAL A 63 -6.27 -6.64 -6.86
N GLU A 64 -7.38 -6.74 -7.60
CA GLU A 64 -8.71 -6.57 -6.99
C GLU A 64 -9.03 -7.68 -5.97
N LYS A 65 -8.60 -8.93 -6.21
CA LYS A 65 -8.77 -10.04 -5.26
C LYS A 65 -7.94 -9.85 -3.99
N ALA A 66 -6.72 -9.34 -4.13
CA ALA A 66 -5.77 -9.11 -3.06
C ALA A 66 -5.86 -7.72 -2.42
N ALA A 67 -6.78 -6.88 -2.90
CA ALA A 67 -6.92 -5.49 -2.45
C ALA A 67 -7.17 -5.43 -0.95
N ILE A 68 -6.41 -4.59 -0.26
CA ILE A 68 -6.66 -4.27 1.13
C ILE A 68 -7.94 -3.44 1.18
N LYS A 69 -8.96 -3.95 1.89
CA LYS A 69 -10.30 -3.36 1.95
C LYS A 69 -10.34 -2.15 2.89
N VAL A 70 -9.61 -1.09 2.54
CA VAL A 70 -9.53 0.16 3.31
C VAL A 70 -10.90 0.79 3.56
N GLU A 71 -11.87 0.56 2.68
CA GLU A 71 -13.26 1.01 2.83
C GLU A 71 -13.99 0.39 4.03
N GLN A 72 -13.48 -0.72 4.58
CA GLN A 72 -14.04 -1.38 5.76
C GLN A 72 -13.52 -0.81 7.09
N ILE A 73 -12.51 0.08 7.04
CA ILE A 73 -11.94 0.67 8.26
C ILE A 73 -12.96 1.62 8.90
N LYS A 74 -13.19 1.47 10.21
CA LYS A 74 -14.16 2.26 10.96
C LYS A 74 -13.53 3.47 11.64
N GLY A 75 -12.85 4.32 10.87
CA GLY A 75 -12.24 5.54 11.39
C GLY A 75 -11.40 6.31 10.39
N PRO A 76 -10.86 7.47 10.80
CA PRO A 76 -10.09 8.33 9.90
C PRO A 76 -8.83 7.65 9.37
N LEU A 77 -8.47 7.95 8.12
CA LEU A 77 -7.33 7.39 7.39
C LEU A 77 -6.33 8.46 6.93
N LEU A 78 -5.04 8.23 7.17
CA LEU A 78 -3.96 9.01 6.56
C LEU A 78 -3.08 8.07 5.73
N PHE A 79 -2.84 8.44 4.48
CA PHE A 79 -1.82 7.81 3.64
C PHE A 79 -0.64 8.76 3.46
N LEU A 80 0.55 8.31 3.83
CA LEU A 80 1.81 8.96 3.49
C LEU A 80 2.52 8.11 2.44
N SER A 81 2.84 8.70 1.29
CA SER A 81 3.58 8.04 0.22
C SER A 81 4.84 8.81 -0.15
N ALA A 82 5.69 8.22 -0.96
CA ALA A 82 6.89 8.84 -1.50
C ALA A 82 6.79 8.98 -3.03
N THR A 83 7.07 10.18 -3.56
CA THR A 83 6.95 10.46 -5.01
C THR A 83 8.02 9.73 -5.84
N LYS A 84 9.21 9.51 -5.26
CA LYS A 84 10.38 8.87 -5.88
C LYS A 84 10.73 7.54 -5.22
N ASP A 85 9.72 6.87 -4.63
CA ASP A 85 9.88 5.59 -3.94
C ASP A 85 10.56 4.54 -4.83
N GLU A 86 11.76 4.14 -4.47
CA GLU A 86 12.61 3.22 -5.21
C GLU A 86 12.30 1.74 -4.94
N ILE A 87 11.39 1.44 -3.99
CA ILE A 87 11.04 0.07 -3.60
C ILE A 87 9.69 -0.34 -4.18
N CYS A 88 8.68 0.50 -4.02
CA CYS A 88 7.34 0.23 -4.54
C CYS A 88 6.71 1.52 -5.06
N PRO A 89 5.72 1.47 -5.96
CA PRO A 89 5.03 2.67 -6.43
C PRO A 89 4.03 3.18 -5.36
N SER A 90 4.50 3.55 -4.16
CA SER A 90 3.64 3.86 -3.00
C SER A 90 2.67 5.01 -3.25
N THR A 91 3.03 6.00 -4.06
CA THR A 91 2.11 7.09 -4.45
C THR A 91 0.95 6.57 -5.31
N LEU A 92 1.22 5.74 -6.33
CA LEU A 92 0.17 5.12 -7.14
C LEU A 92 -0.73 4.19 -6.31
N MET A 93 -0.13 3.45 -5.36
CA MET A 93 -0.87 2.58 -4.44
C MET A 93 -1.78 3.39 -3.50
N ALA A 94 -1.29 4.50 -2.95
CA ALA A 94 -2.09 5.40 -2.12
C ALA A 94 -3.26 6.01 -2.91
N GLU A 95 -3.01 6.49 -4.13
CA GLU A 95 -4.05 7.02 -5.02
C GLU A 95 -5.12 5.97 -5.35
N SER A 96 -4.72 4.73 -5.59
CA SER A 96 -5.63 3.59 -5.79
C SER A 96 -6.54 3.36 -4.57
N MET A 97 -5.98 3.44 -3.36
CA MET A 97 -6.76 3.34 -2.12
C MET A 97 -7.71 4.54 -1.94
N ILE A 98 -7.27 5.77 -2.24
CA ILE A 98 -8.12 6.98 -2.21
C ILE A 98 -9.29 6.84 -3.18
N ALA A 99 -9.05 6.40 -4.41
CA ALA A 99 -10.10 6.16 -5.40
C ALA A 99 -11.10 5.09 -4.91
N ARG A 100 -10.62 4.02 -4.27
CA ARG A 100 -11.46 2.98 -3.66
C ARG A 100 -12.37 3.55 -2.56
N LEU A 101 -11.82 4.39 -1.67
CA LEU A 101 -12.60 5.05 -0.61
C LEU A 101 -13.71 5.94 -1.19
N SER A 102 -13.38 6.76 -2.20
CA SER A 102 -14.33 7.61 -2.90
C SER A 102 -15.45 6.79 -3.55
N ASN A 103 -15.10 5.74 -4.30
CA ASN A 103 -16.05 4.88 -5.01
C ASN A 103 -16.96 4.06 -4.08
N ARG A 104 -16.57 3.88 -2.82
CA ARG A 104 -17.32 3.12 -1.80
C ARG A 104 -18.05 4.01 -0.80
N ASN A 105 -18.12 5.32 -1.04
CA ASN A 105 -18.77 6.30 -0.16
C ASN A 105 -18.26 6.22 1.29
N PHE A 106 -16.94 6.16 1.46
CA PHE A 106 -16.32 6.08 2.77
C PHE A 106 -16.73 7.27 3.66
N LYS A 107 -17.17 6.98 4.89
CA LYS A 107 -17.86 7.97 5.75
C LYS A 107 -16.93 8.74 6.68
N TYR A 108 -15.73 8.21 6.92
CA TYR A 108 -14.76 8.82 7.81
C TYR A 108 -13.82 9.73 7.03
N TYR A 109 -13.19 10.68 7.73
CA TYR A 109 -12.17 11.55 7.13
C TYR A 109 -11.03 10.72 6.54
N TYR A 110 -10.55 11.10 5.37
CA TYR A 110 -9.36 10.52 4.77
C TYR A 110 -8.54 11.56 4.04
N GLU A 111 -7.22 11.41 4.06
CA GLU A 111 -6.32 12.24 3.26
C GLU A 111 -5.07 11.47 2.82
N HIS A 112 -4.44 11.97 1.77
CA HIS A 112 -3.17 11.47 1.23
C HIS A 112 -2.17 12.62 1.13
N LYS A 113 -0.96 12.41 1.65
CA LYS A 113 0.19 13.30 1.45
C LYS A 113 1.29 12.54 0.71
N ALA A 114 1.60 12.98 -0.49
CA ALA A 114 2.77 12.52 -1.23
C ALA A 114 3.98 13.36 -0.84
N ILE A 115 4.99 12.73 -0.26
CA ILE A 115 6.22 13.37 0.20
C ILE A 115 7.26 13.30 -0.91
N ASP A 116 7.90 14.42 -1.23
CA ASP A 116 8.96 14.41 -2.25
C ASP A 116 10.22 13.72 -1.74
N GLY A 117 10.52 12.54 -2.28
CA GLY A 117 11.70 11.75 -1.88
C GLY A 117 11.52 10.25 -2.09
N GLY A 118 12.51 9.49 -1.61
CA GLY A 118 12.55 8.03 -1.68
C GLY A 118 11.71 7.34 -0.60
N HIS A 119 11.77 6.01 -0.54
CA HIS A 119 10.91 5.17 0.30
C HIS A 119 10.93 5.56 1.79
N ALA A 120 12.07 5.99 2.31
CA ALA A 120 12.21 6.39 3.72
C ALA A 120 11.82 7.85 4.01
N GLU A 121 11.57 8.68 3.00
CA GLU A 121 11.34 10.12 3.19
C GLU A 121 10.12 10.44 4.07
N PRO A 122 8.98 9.72 3.98
CA PRO A 122 7.84 9.93 4.88
C PRO A 122 8.19 9.80 6.37
N LEU A 123 9.23 9.06 6.74
CA LEU A 123 9.67 8.92 8.13
C LEU A 123 10.26 10.22 8.71
N LYS A 124 10.73 11.13 7.85
CA LYS A 124 11.22 12.46 8.26
C LYS A 124 10.10 13.48 8.43
N ASN A 125 8.87 13.12 8.07
CA ASN A 125 7.67 13.97 8.10
C ASN A 125 6.67 13.43 9.14
N PHE A 126 7.18 12.97 10.28
CA PHE A 126 6.37 12.34 11.33
C PHE A 126 5.47 13.35 12.07
N ASP A 127 5.77 14.64 11.96
CA ASP A 127 4.91 15.74 12.41
C ASP A 127 3.51 15.65 11.78
N ILE A 128 3.41 15.28 10.49
CA ILE A 128 2.12 15.07 9.81
C ILE A 128 1.33 13.95 10.51
N VAL A 129 1.99 12.85 10.86
CA VAL A 129 1.37 11.74 11.61
C VAL A 129 0.86 12.23 12.96
N LEU A 130 1.69 12.94 13.71
CA LEU A 130 1.34 13.45 15.03
C LEU A 130 0.16 14.44 14.96
N SER A 131 0.16 15.36 13.99
CA SER A 131 -0.94 16.30 13.77
C SER A 131 -2.25 15.58 13.42
N PHE A 132 -2.20 14.57 12.55
CA PHE A 132 -3.37 13.76 12.20
C PHE A 132 -3.93 13.01 13.40
N LEU A 133 -3.06 12.35 14.19
CA LEU A 133 -3.47 11.63 15.40
C LEU A 133 -4.09 12.59 16.43
N ALA A 134 -3.48 13.76 16.67
CA ALA A 134 -4.02 14.76 17.59
C ALA A 134 -5.42 15.24 17.17
N ALA A 135 -5.66 15.38 15.86
CA ALA A 135 -6.94 15.84 15.33
C ALA A 135 -8.05 14.77 15.33
N HIS A 136 -7.69 13.49 15.22
CA HIS A 136 -8.62 12.42 14.83
C HIS A 136 -8.60 11.15 15.70
N PHE A 137 -7.65 10.98 16.63
CA PHE A 137 -7.57 9.77 17.47
C PHE A 137 -8.32 9.91 18.80
N LEU A 138 -8.26 11.08 19.43
CA LEU A 138 -8.84 11.32 20.77
C LEU A 138 -10.30 11.84 20.73
N LYS A 139 -10.94 11.82 19.56
CA LYS A 139 -12.33 12.23 19.35
C LYS A 139 -13.19 11.02 19.04
#